data_AF-A0A450TQP9-F1
#
_entry.id   AF-A0A450TQP9-F1
#
_cell.length_a   1.000
_cell.length_b   1.000
_cell.length_c   1.000
_cell.angle_alpha   90.00
_cell.angle_beta   90.00
_cell.angle_gamma   90.00
#
_symmetry.space_group_name_H-M   'P 1'
#
loop_
_entity.id
_entity.type
_entity.pdbx_description
1 polymer ?
#
loop_
_entity_poly.entity_id
_entity_poly.type
_entity_poly.pdbx_seq_one_letter_code
_entity_poly.pdbx_strand_id
1 'polypeptide(L)'
;MTTDSYTDGVLIIYTGGTIGSVRSDPKDPMSPLVPGEMEDILNSLPGYMARDEKIALGDKAIRLSAVALKKPIDSSNISAEDWKEMAELIKKYYEKYEGFVLTHGTDTMAYTGSALAFMLENLAKPVIITGSQLPIGETRSDAVQNVVTAIEFAAAHSLGRSVVPEVCVLFHNELFRGCRLRKVSASGYRGFDSPNLLPLGNAGEHITVRAELTRRVQTESARLSVAMDLDMDIMSLEIFPGIKPEVLRAIFDTEGLKGVVLKTFGTGNAPTTPEFLKEIEYGVKEKDLLIVNVTQCLQGEVEQGNYEVSAGLLTVGVISGLDMTPEAALTKMAMVLGKKLKGGRRDEADMMQLNLRGEQRASIYNIHFRPQDTKSNEAIWPVTLQDDAGPMVLEQDGDVFQGHMQGNAPYKEKKLEQAFLRLLGLKSTDGRRGRLDFKVYLDEPDANEKSPEEGPTYLGTVSKRFTSDTDNVILDITRSAEQLIDMGRNLELTLVPLGGSDIKIQNAHIALITRD
;
A
#
# COMPACT_ATOMS: atom_id res chain seq x y z
N MET A 1 8.04 38.82 5.12
CA MET A 1 7.13 38.80 6.27
C MET A 1 6.67 37.37 6.43
N THR A 2 7.33 36.66 7.33
CA THR A 2 7.09 35.27 7.71
C THR A 2 5.78 35.19 8.49
N THR A 3 4.80 34.47 7.97
CA THR A 3 3.53 34.23 8.67
C THR A 3 3.74 33.12 9.68
N ASP A 4 3.91 33.50 10.94
CA ASP A 4 3.65 32.65 12.09
C ASP A 4 2.23 32.06 11.99
N SER A 5 2.10 30.73 11.93
CA SER A 5 0.83 30.07 12.31
C SER A 5 0.99 28.64 12.83
N TYR A 6 2.13 28.31 13.45
CA TYR A 6 2.14 27.22 14.42
C TYR A 6 1.63 27.81 15.73
N THR A 7 0.40 27.47 16.09
CA THR A 7 -0.11 27.76 17.44
C THR A 7 0.35 26.64 18.37
N ASP A 8 1.04 27.00 19.44
CA ASP A 8 1.53 26.07 20.47
C ASP A 8 0.38 25.20 21.02
N GLY A 9 0.62 23.89 21.10
CA GLY A 9 -0.26 22.96 21.78
C GLY A 9 -0.68 21.73 20.99
N VAL A 10 -1.15 20.75 21.75
CA VAL A 10 -1.60 19.44 21.25
C VAL A 10 -3.11 19.29 21.46
N LEU A 11 -3.77 18.69 20.48
CA LEU A 11 -5.16 18.25 20.61
C LEU A 11 -5.23 16.74 20.86
N ILE A 12 -5.86 16.34 21.95
CA ILE A 12 -6.27 14.95 22.16
C ILE A 12 -7.62 14.71 21.48
N ILE A 13 -7.73 13.66 20.68
CA ILE A 13 -8.97 13.16 20.10
C ILE A 13 -9.29 11.83 20.80
N TYR A 14 -10.28 11.86 21.68
CA TYR A 14 -10.75 10.68 22.41
C TYR A 14 -11.66 9.84 21.51
N THR A 15 -11.13 8.73 20.98
CA THR A 15 -11.92 7.81 20.16
C THR A 15 -12.57 6.68 20.95
N GLY A 16 -12.24 6.54 22.24
CA GLY A 16 -12.57 5.38 23.06
C GLY A 16 -11.37 4.49 23.30
N GLY A 17 -11.61 3.17 23.31
CA GLY A 17 -10.62 2.14 23.63
C GLY A 17 -10.39 1.92 25.12
N THR A 18 -9.74 0.79 25.44
CA THR A 18 -9.45 0.31 26.81
C THR A 18 -8.93 1.40 27.74
N ILE A 19 -8.13 2.33 27.21
CA ILE A 19 -7.49 3.40 27.96
C ILE A 19 -8.46 4.27 28.75
N GLY A 20 -9.58 4.64 28.15
CA GLY A 20 -10.63 5.42 28.79
C GLY A 20 -11.81 4.56 29.24
N SER A 21 -11.69 3.23 29.24
CA SER A 21 -12.80 2.36 29.63
C SER A 21 -12.94 2.25 31.14
N VAL A 22 -14.17 2.17 31.62
CA VAL A 22 -14.52 1.95 33.03
C VAL A 22 -15.40 0.72 33.16
N ARG A 23 -15.51 0.16 34.37
CA ARG A 23 -16.44 -0.93 34.66
C ARG A 23 -17.87 -0.42 34.57
N SER A 24 -18.71 -1.10 33.79
CA SER A 24 -20.14 -0.75 33.63
C SER A 24 -20.91 -0.79 34.95
N ASP A 25 -20.52 -1.68 35.87
CA ASP A 25 -20.91 -1.59 37.28
C ASP A 25 -19.64 -1.41 38.13
N PRO A 26 -19.41 -0.23 38.72
CA PRO A 26 -18.24 0.04 39.57
C PRO A 26 -18.12 -0.88 40.80
N LYS A 27 -19.20 -1.56 41.20
CA LYS A 27 -19.20 -2.51 42.33
C LYS A 27 -18.90 -3.95 41.91
N ASP A 28 -18.99 -4.25 40.63
CA ASP A 28 -18.69 -5.58 40.08
C ASP A 28 -17.40 -5.53 39.25
N PRO A 29 -16.27 -6.06 39.78
CA PRO A 29 -15.01 -6.09 39.05
C PRO A 29 -15.03 -7.00 37.81
N MET A 30 -16.06 -7.84 37.65
CA MET A 30 -16.25 -8.69 36.47
C MET A 30 -17.17 -8.05 35.42
N SER A 31 -17.79 -6.91 35.73
CA SER A 31 -18.67 -6.24 34.78
C SER A 31 -17.92 -5.82 33.50
N PRO A 32 -18.57 -5.82 32.33
CA PRO A 32 -17.96 -5.40 31.08
C PRO A 32 -17.37 -4.00 31.18
N LEU A 33 -16.27 -3.78 30.45
CA LEU A 33 -15.70 -2.46 30.26
C LEU A 33 -16.53 -1.69 29.23
N VAL A 34 -16.82 -0.43 29.52
CA VAL A 34 -17.53 0.51 28.63
C VAL A 34 -16.72 1.80 28.52
N PRO A 35 -16.85 2.58 27.43
CA PRO A 35 -16.19 3.87 27.34
C PRO A 35 -16.60 4.79 28.51
N GLY A 36 -15.61 5.39 29.16
CA GLY A 36 -15.77 6.38 30.22
C GLY A 36 -15.65 7.81 29.69
N GLU A 37 -15.48 8.76 30.61
CA GLU A 37 -15.40 10.19 30.28
C GLU A 37 -13.98 10.58 29.88
N MET A 38 -13.86 11.50 28.93
CA MET A 38 -12.56 11.99 28.44
C MET A 38 -11.78 12.72 29.55
N GLU A 39 -12.50 13.40 30.44
CA GLU A 39 -11.95 14.13 31.59
C GLU A 39 -11.20 13.19 32.54
N ASP A 40 -11.60 11.92 32.66
CA ASP A 40 -10.91 10.95 33.51
C ASP A 40 -9.49 10.68 32.99
N ILE A 41 -9.32 10.66 31.66
CA ILE A 41 -7.99 10.52 31.05
C ILE A 41 -7.14 11.75 31.38
N LEU A 42 -7.67 12.95 31.11
CA LEU A 42 -6.94 14.21 31.31
C LEU A 42 -6.52 14.41 32.77
N ASN A 43 -7.43 14.18 33.71
CA ASN A 43 -7.18 14.33 35.14
C ASN A 43 -6.18 13.30 35.68
N SER A 44 -5.98 12.18 34.98
CA SER A 44 -4.98 11.17 35.33
C SER A 44 -3.58 11.51 34.80
N LEU A 45 -3.42 12.52 33.95
CA LEU A 45 -2.12 12.90 33.37
C LEU A 45 -1.30 13.73 34.36
N PRO A 46 -0.07 13.30 34.70
CA PRO A 46 0.84 14.08 35.53
C PRO A 46 1.11 15.45 34.92
N GLY A 47 1.04 16.49 35.75
CA GLY A 47 1.32 17.87 35.33
C GLY A 47 0.20 18.53 34.51
N TYR A 48 -0.94 17.87 34.29
CA TYR A 48 -2.10 18.51 33.66
C TYR A 48 -2.79 19.50 34.61
N MET A 49 -3.00 20.71 34.12
CA MET A 49 -3.58 21.85 34.80
C MET A 49 -4.92 22.19 34.13
N ALA A 50 -5.99 21.55 34.59
CA ALA A 50 -7.33 21.64 33.96
C ALA A 50 -7.84 23.08 33.80
N ARG A 51 -7.55 23.98 34.74
CA ARG A 51 -7.99 25.39 34.68
C ARG A 51 -7.35 26.18 33.54
N ASP A 52 -6.11 25.83 33.20
CA ASP A 52 -5.31 26.56 32.22
C ASP A 52 -5.23 25.83 30.87
N GLU A 53 -5.85 24.64 30.75
CA GLU A 53 -5.73 23.73 29.62
C GLU A 53 -4.27 23.52 29.20
N LYS A 54 -3.41 23.22 30.18
CA LYS A 54 -1.97 23.03 29.96
C LYS A 54 -1.47 21.75 30.63
N ILE A 55 -0.41 21.18 30.09
CA ILE A 55 0.35 20.08 30.68
C ILE A 55 1.81 20.50 30.86
N ALA A 56 2.34 20.29 32.06
CA ALA A 56 3.76 20.48 32.34
C ALA A 56 4.57 19.28 31.82
N LEU A 57 5.45 19.51 30.85
CA LEU A 57 6.34 18.53 30.25
C LEU A 57 7.78 19.04 30.43
N GLY A 58 8.46 18.52 31.45
CA GLY A 58 9.76 19.04 31.87
C GLY A 58 9.66 20.47 32.41
N ASP A 59 10.43 21.38 31.84
CA ASP A 59 10.47 22.81 32.18
C ASP A 59 9.47 23.66 31.38
N LYS A 60 8.69 23.04 30.48
CA LYS A 60 7.72 23.71 29.62
C LYS A 60 6.28 23.38 30.00
N ALA A 61 5.39 24.35 29.80
CA ALA A 61 3.95 24.16 29.92
C ALA A 61 3.31 24.27 28.54
N ILE A 62 2.78 23.16 28.03
CA ILE A 62 2.22 23.05 26.68
C ILE A 62 0.71 23.11 26.77
N ARG A 63 0.06 23.85 25.85
CA ARG A 63 -1.40 23.85 25.75
C ARG A 63 -1.88 22.45 25.36
N LEU A 64 -2.85 21.93 26.10
CA LEU A 64 -3.46 20.64 25.89
C LEU A 64 -4.98 20.78 25.98
N SER A 65 -5.63 20.67 24.83
CA SER A 65 -7.09 20.62 24.73
C SER A 65 -7.52 19.22 24.27
N ALA A 66 -8.78 18.87 24.45
CA ALA A 66 -9.30 17.58 24.02
C ALA A 66 -10.70 17.69 23.40
N VAL A 67 -10.99 16.78 22.47
CA VAL A 67 -12.32 16.57 21.87
C VAL A 67 -12.56 15.07 21.78
N ALA A 68 -13.83 14.64 21.80
CA ALA A 68 -14.18 13.23 21.59
C ALA A 68 -14.83 13.03 20.21
N LEU A 69 -14.83 11.78 19.74
CA LEU A 69 -15.79 11.36 18.73
C LEU A 69 -17.22 11.54 19.25
N LYS A 70 -18.21 11.62 18.35
CA LYS A 70 -19.63 11.68 18.69
C LYS A 70 -20.04 10.57 19.66
N LYS A 71 -19.46 9.39 19.47
CA LYS A 71 -19.58 8.26 20.39
C LYS A 71 -18.22 7.57 20.49
N PRO A 72 -17.54 7.65 21.65
CA PRO A 72 -16.37 6.82 21.92
C PRO A 72 -16.72 5.35 21.69
N ILE A 73 -15.85 4.64 20.96
CA ILE A 73 -16.13 3.32 20.42
C ILE A 73 -15.06 2.30 20.86
N ASP A 74 -15.49 1.05 21.00
CA ASP A 74 -14.55 -0.07 21.12
C ASP A 74 -13.89 -0.33 19.77
N SER A 75 -12.57 -0.56 19.75
CA SER A 75 -11.82 -0.73 18.52
C SER A 75 -12.33 -1.86 17.62
N SER A 76 -12.93 -2.91 18.21
CA SER A 76 -13.51 -4.03 17.46
C SER A 76 -14.71 -3.63 16.57
N ASN A 77 -15.33 -2.49 16.86
CA ASN A 77 -16.49 -1.98 16.11
C ASN A 77 -16.15 -0.81 15.18
N ILE A 78 -14.86 -0.47 15.04
CA ILE A 78 -14.43 0.62 14.16
C ILE A 78 -14.67 0.27 12.70
N SER A 79 -15.15 1.27 11.97
CA SER A 79 -15.50 1.22 10.56
C SER A 79 -14.85 2.39 9.78
N ALA A 80 -15.05 2.40 8.46
CA ALA A 80 -14.60 3.49 7.61
C ALA A 80 -15.22 4.85 7.99
N GLU A 81 -16.44 4.89 8.51
CA GLU A 81 -17.09 6.13 8.95
C GLU A 81 -16.40 6.72 10.18
N ASP A 82 -15.91 5.88 11.09
CA ASP A 82 -15.15 6.33 12.27
C ASP A 82 -13.80 6.91 11.85
N TRP A 83 -13.12 6.31 10.88
CA TRP A 83 -11.89 6.87 10.31
C TRP A 83 -12.12 8.23 9.63
N LYS A 84 -13.24 8.39 8.91
CA LYS A 84 -13.63 9.68 8.32
C LYS A 84 -13.85 10.73 9.41
N GLU A 85 -14.55 10.39 10.49
CA GLU A 85 -14.77 11.31 11.61
C GLU A 85 -13.46 11.73 12.28
N MET A 86 -12.53 10.78 12.53
CA MET A 86 -11.19 11.09 13.04
C MET A 86 -10.44 12.06 12.12
N ALA A 87 -10.44 11.80 10.81
CA ALA A 87 -9.77 12.63 9.84
C ALA A 87 -10.42 14.02 9.68
N GLU A 88 -11.75 14.13 9.81
CA GLU A 88 -12.47 15.41 9.86
C GLU A 88 -12.08 16.25 11.06
N LEU A 89 -11.97 15.64 12.25
CA LEU A 89 -11.53 16.33 13.44
C LEU A 89 -10.09 16.85 13.27
N ILE A 90 -9.18 16.02 12.78
CA ILE A 90 -7.80 16.44 12.49
C ILE A 90 -7.82 17.64 11.52
N LYS A 91 -8.55 17.54 10.41
CA LYS A 91 -8.67 18.61 9.41
C LYS A 91 -9.24 19.90 9.98
N LYS A 92 -10.33 19.79 10.77
CA LYS A 92 -11.03 20.93 11.40
C LYS A 92 -10.12 21.71 12.34
N TYR A 93 -9.26 21.01 13.08
CA TYR A 93 -8.38 21.60 14.07
C TYR A 93 -6.93 21.75 13.58
N TYR A 94 -6.65 21.41 12.32
CA TYR A 94 -5.29 21.32 11.78
C TYR A 94 -4.48 22.60 11.99
N GLU A 95 -5.06 23.77 11.73
CA GLU A 95 -4.37 25.07 11.87
C GLU A 95 -4.25 25.57 13.32
N LYS A 96 -4.93 24.93 14.28
CA LYS A 96 -5.04 25.40 15.68
C LYS A 96 -4.11 24.69 16.67
N TYR A 97 -3.42 23.65 16.22
CA TYR A 97 -2.52 22.84 17.04
C TYR A 97 -1.29 22.47 16.23
N GLU A 98 -0.19 22.21 16.93
CA GLU A 98 1.05 21.75 16.30
C GLU A 98 1.07 20.24 16.05
N GLY A 99 0.24 19.49 16.80
CA GLY A 99 0.16 18.03 16.71
C GLY A 99 -1.12 17.45 17.32
N PHE A 100 -1.37 16.18 17.04
CA PHE A 100 -2.58 15.46 17.42
C PHE A 100 -2.23 14.16 18.14
N VAL A 101 -2.99 13.82 19.18
CA VAL A 101 -2.94 12.53 19.85
C VAL A 101 -4.31 11.88 19.77
N LEU A 102 -4.42 10.68 19.19
CA LEU A 102 -5.65 9.91 19.16
C LEU A 102 -5.55 8.78 20.18
N THR A 103 -6.42 8.77 21.20
CA THR A 103 -6.55 7.58 22.04
C THR A 103 -7.37 6.55 21.29
N HIS A 104 -7.00 5.27 21.35
CA HIS A 104 -7.64 4.24 20.54
C HIS A 104 -7.52 2.86 21.22
N GLY A 105 -8.49 1.98 20.96
CA GLY A 105 -8.43 0.58 21.43
C GLY A 105 -7.39 -0.22 20.66
N THR A 106 -6.76 -1.21 21.28
CA THR A 106 -5.57 -1.84 20.68
C THR A 106 -5.90 -2.82 19.53
N ASP A 107 -7.10 -3.39 19.47
CA ASP A 107 -7.42 -4.47 18.53
C ASP A 107 -7.32 -4.08 17.05
N THR A 108 -7.78 -2.87 16.71
CA THR A 108 -7.77 -2.38 15.31
C THR A 108 -6.87 -1.16 15.10
N MET A 109 -6.03 -0.82 16.08
CA MET A 109 -5.14 0.34 16.03
C MET A 109 -4.21 0.34 14.80
N ALA A 110 -3.71 -0.83 14.40
CA ALA A 110 -2.87 -0.98 13.21
C ALA A 110 -3.63 -0.64 11.90
N TYR A 111 -4.93 -0.98 11.83
CA TYR A 111 -5.78 -0.60 10.70
C TYR A 111 -6.03 0.90 10.69
N THR A 112 -6.40 1.50 11.81
CA THR A 112 -6.62 2.95 11.90
C THR A 112 -5.34 3.75 11.59
N GLY A 113 -4.19 3.31 12.10
CA GLY A 113 -2.90 3.92 11.78
C GLY A 113 -2.55 3.84 10.29
N SER A 114 -2.94 2.75 9.62
CA SER A 114 -2.78 2.61 8.18
C SER A 114 -3.78 3.48 7.39
N ALA A 115 -5.07 3.42 7.73
CA ALA A 115 -6.13 4.18 7.08
C ALA A 115 -5.87 5.68 7.14
N LEU A 116 -5.59 6.23 8.33
CA LEU A 116 -5.30 7.65 8.49
C LEU A 116 -4.02 8.06 7.77
N ALA A 117 -2.99 7.19 7.69
CA ALA A 117 -1.79 7.50 6.92
C ALA A 117 -2.14 7.75 5.44
N PHE A 118 -3.01 6.91 4.84
CA PHE A 118 -3.45 7.09 3.46
C PHE A 118 -4.40 8.28 3.30
N MET A 119 -5.34 8.47 4.24
CA MET A 119 -6.35 9.53 4.17
C MET A 119 -5.78 10.93 4.30
N LEU A 120 -4.79 11.15 5.19
CA LEU A 120 -4.21 12.46 5.47
C LEU A 120 -3.09 12.80 4.48
N GLU A 121 -3.47 13.27 3.29
CA GLU A 121 -2.53 13.68 2.26
C GLU A 121 -1.89 15.04 2.59
N ASN A 122 -0.59 15.20 2.30
CA ASN A 122 0.20 16.38 2.64
C ASN A 122 0.26 16.68 4.15
N LEU A 123 0.25 15.64 4.97
CA LEU A 123 0.45 15.78 6.41
C LEU A 123 1.84 16.37 6.71
N ALA A 124 1.87 17.39 7.55
CA ALA A 124 3.06 18.14 7.96
C ALA A 124 3.21 18.22 9.49
N LYS A 125 2.24 17.67 10.23
CA LYS A 125 2.15 17.67 11.68
C LYS A 125 2.05 16.24 12.21
N PRO A 126 2.61 15.93 13.39
CA PRO A 126 2.52 14.61 13.97
C PRO A 126 1.07 14.27 14.33
N VAL A 127 0.64 13.08 13.93
CA VAL A 127 -0.62 12.45 14.37
C VAL A 127 -0.25 11.16 15.07
N ILE A 128 -0.28 11.16 16.40
CA ILE A 128 0.17 10.04 17.22
C ILE A 128 -1.05 9.28 17.76
N ILE A 129 -1.25 8.05 17.29
CA ILE A 129 -2.26 7.15 17.84
C ILE A 129 -1.64 6.39 19.01
N THR A 130 -2.36 6.27 20.11
CA THR A 130 -1.91 5.49 21.26
C THR A 130 -3.09 4.87 22.00
N GLY A 131 -2.81 4.00 22.96
CA GLY A 131 -3.81 3.32 23.78
C GLY A 131 -3.15 2.64 24.96
N SER A 132 -3.80 1.60 25.49
CA SER A 132 -3.25 0.82 26.60
C SER A 132 -3.84 -0.59 26.62
N GLN A 133 -3.12 -1.53 27.24
CA GLN A 133 -3.65 -2.87 27.50
C GLN A 133 -4.56 -2.90 28.72
N LEU A 134 -4.39 -1.96 29.66
CA LEU A 134 -5.25 -1.81 30.83
C LEU A 134 -5.86 -0.40 30.92
N PRO A 135 -7.08 -0.25 31.45
CA PRO A 135 -7.67 1.06 31.70
C PRO A 135 -6.78 1.98 32.54
N ILE A 136 -6.91 3.30 32.35
CA ILE A 136 -6.04 4.28 33.02
C ILE A 136 -6.15 4.27 34.55
N GLY A 137 -7.32 3.89 35.09
CA GLY A 137 -7.54 3.78 36.53
C GLY A 137 -6.95 2.52 37.19
N GLU A 138 -6.41 1.58 36.42
CA GLU A 138 -5.86 0.33 36.96
C GLU A 138 -4.43 0.51 37.47
N THR A 139 -4.09 -0.13 38.59
CA THR A 139 -2.79 0.03 39.27
C THR A 139 -1.58 -0.28 38.39
N ARG A 140 -1.70 -1.23 37.46
CA ARG A 140 -0.61 -1.64 36.55
C ARG A 140 -0.81 -1.09 35.13
N SER A 141 -1.56 -0.02 34.98
CA SER A 141 -1.87 0.55 33.68
C SER A 141 -0.63 1.07 32.96
N ASP A 142 -0.54 0.79 31.67
CA ASP A 142 0.41 1.36 30.72
C ASP A 142 -0.10 2.68 30.09
N ALA A 143 -1.34 3.08 30.40
CA ALA A 143 -2.03 4.23 29.82
C ALA A 143 -1.32 5.58 30.01
N VAL A 144 -0.98 5.92 31.26
CA VAL A 144 -0.42 7.24 31.58
C VAL A 144 0.89 7.46 30.83
N GLN A 145 1.79 6.47 30.86
CA GLN A 145 3.07 6.54 30.17
C GLN A 145 2.88 6.68 28.66
N ASN A 146 2.02 5.86 28.06
CA ASN A 146 1.74 5.90 26.63
C ASN A 146 1.18 7.28 26.20
N VAL A 147 0.21 7.84 26.94
CA VAL A 147 -0.40 9.13 26.59
C VAL A 147 0.56 10.30 26.76
N VAL A 148 1.26 10.39 27.91
CA VAL A 148 2.22 11.49 28.15
C VAL A 148 3.30 11.48 27.07
N THR A 149 3.85 10.30 26.77
CA THR A 149 4.87 10.16 25.73
C THR A 149 4.32 10.50 24.34
N ALA A 150 3.06 10.17 24.05
CA ALA A 150 2.42 10.53 22.78
C ALA A 150 2.26 12.05 22.64
N ILE A 151 1.88 12.73 23.73
CA ILE A 151 1.81 14.20 23.79
C ILE A 151 3.21 14.80 23.57
N GLU A 152 4.26 14.22 24.16
CA GLU A 152 5.63 14.69 23.97
C GLU A 152 6.12 14.59 22.51
N PHE A 153 5.73 13.53 21.77
CA PHE A 153 6.01 13.44 20.33
C PHE A 153 5.12 14.40 19.52
N ALA A 154 3.87 14.59 19.91
CA ALA A 154 2.96 15.53 19.25
C ALA A 154 3.37 17.01 19.45
N ALA A 155 3.93 17.34 20.62
CA ALA A 155 4.43 18.67 20.99
C ALA A 155 5.90 18.89 20.59
N ALA A 156 6.44 18.10 19.66
CA ALA A 156 7.87 18.10 19.34
C ALA A 156 8.40 19.52 19.01
N HIS A 157 7.66 20.32 18.27
CA HIS A 157 8.06 21.68 17.91
C HIS A 157 8.19 22.59 19.16
N SER A 158 7.15 22.69 19.98
CA SER A 158 7.17 23.45 21.25
C SER A 158 8.25 22.96 22.21
N LEU A 159 8.55 21.66 22.20
CA LEU A 159 9.62 21.07 23.00
C LEU A 159 11.02 21.26 22.39
N GLY A 160 11.14 21.77 21.16
CA GLY A 160 12.43 21.97 20.47
C GLY A 160 13.06 20.66 19.97
N ARG A 161 12.23 19.66 19.64
CA ARG A 161 12.59 18.32 19.17
C ARG A 161 12.26 18.16 17.68
N SER A 162 12.82 17.13 17.06
CA SER A 162 12.52 16.78 15.66
C SER A 162 11.05 16.41 15.47
N VAL A 163 10.39 17.08 14.54
CA VAL A 163 8.99 16.82 14.18
C VAL A 163 8.90 15.61 13.26
N VAL A 164 7.95 14.71 13.53
CA VAL A 164 7.64 13.55 12.67
C VAL A 164 6.31 13.81 11.97
N PRO A 165 6.30 14.27 10.70
CA PRO A 165 5.08 14.68 9.98
C PRO A 165 4.33 13.46 9.40
N GLU A 166 4.03 12.48 10.25
CA GLU A 166 3.40 11.22 9.84
C GLU A 166 2.29 10.82 10.80
N VAL A 167 1.44 9.90 10.33
CA VAL A 167 0.59 9.13 11.24
C VAL A 167 1.45 8.04 11.85
N CYS A 168 1.63 8.13 13.16
CA CYS A 168 2.45 7.22 13.94
C CYS A 168 1.59 6.51 14.98
N VAL A 169 2.07 5.36 15.43
CA VAL A 169 1.56 4.72 16.65
C VAL A 169 2.64 4.73 17.71
N LEU A 170 2.31 5.20 18.90
CA LEU A 170 3.19 5.11 20.05
C LEU A 170 2.66 4.04 21.01
N PHE A 171 3.49 3.04 21.29
CA PHE A 171 3.18 2.00 22.27
C PHE A 171 4.46 1.47 22.90
N HIS A 172 4.44 1.23 24.21
CA HIS A 172 5.58 0.64 24.93
C HIS A 172 6.91 1.37 24.65
N ASN A 173 6.89 2.70 24.73
CA ASN A 173 8.04 3.59 24.51
C ASN A 173 8.63 3.59 23.09
N GLU A 174 8.03 2.89 22.13
CA GLU A 174 8.47 2.86 20.73
C GLU A 174 7.47 3.65 19.86
N LEU A 175 7.99 4.51 18.98
CA LEU A 175 7.22 5.26 17.99
C LEU A 175 7.33 4.55 16.64
N PHE A 176 6.22 4.03 16.13
CA PHE A 176 6.14 3.28 14.88
C PHE A 176 5.46 4.10 13.79
N ARG A 177 5.84 3.87 12.52
CA ARG A 177 5.05 4.33 11.37
C ARG A 177 3.71 3.60 11.37
N GLY A 178 2.59 4.33 11.31
CA GLY A 178 1.25 3.75 11.45
C GLY A 178 0.95 2.64 10.45
N CYS A 179 1.27 2.86 9.18
CA CYS A 179 1.06 1.90 8.09
C CYS A 179 2.11 0.76 8.01
N ARG A 180 2.87 0.52 9.09
CA ARG A 180 3.82 -0.60 9.22
C ARG A 180 3.56 -1.49 10.44
N LEU A 181 2.57 -1.14 11.24
CA LEU A 181 2.30 -1.76 12.53
C LEU A 181 1.57 -3.09 12.38
N ARG A 182 1.88 -4.04 13.27
CA ARG A 182 1.13 -5.27 13.52
C ARG A 182 0.84 -5.40 15.01
N LYS A 183 -0.36 -5.84 15.40
CA LYS A 183 -0.61 -6.30 16.78
C LYS A 183 -0.03 -7.71 16.91
N VAL A 184 1.03 -7.86 17.70
CA VAL A 184 1.78 -9.13 17.86
C VAL A 184 1.51 -9.82 19.19
N SER A 185 0.92 -9.12 20.16
CA SER A 185 0.53 -9.68 21.45
C SER A 185 -0.89 -9.25 21.84
N ALA A 186 -1.72 -10.22 22.21
CA ALA A 186 -3.08 -9.96 22.68
C ALA A 186 -3.12 -9.38 24.10
N SER A 187 -2.10 -9.64 24.93
CA SER A 187 -2.11 -9.29 26.36
C SER A 187 -0.80 -8.70 26.90
N GLY A 188 0.32 -8.85 26.18
CA GLY A 188 1.59 -8.27 26.61
C GLY A 188 1.61 -6.74 26.43
N TYR A 189 2.31 -6.03 27.32
CA TYR A 189 2.50 -4.57 27.20
C TYR A 189 3.24 -4.17 25.93
N ARG A 190 4.11 -5.04 25.41
CA ARG A 190 4.63 -4.91 24.04
C ARG A 190 3.61 -5.50 23.05
N GLY A 191 2.48 -4.80 22.91
CA GLY A 191 1.34 -5.24 22.12
C GLY A 191 1.57 -5.23 20.61
N PHE A 192 2.47 -4.37 20.13
CA PHE A 192 2.71 -4.12 18.73
C PHE A 192 4.18 -4.25 18.33
N ASP A 193 4.40 -4.48 17.04
CA ASP A 193 5.72 -4.46 16.40
C ASP A 193 5.59 -3.90 14.96
N SER A 194 6.72 -3.57 14.35
CA SER A 194 6.85 -3.12 12.95
C SER A 194 7.86 -4.02 12.23
N PRO A 195 7.45 -5.19 11.74
CA PRO A 195 8.39 -6.24 11.32
C PRO A 195 9.30 -5.86 10.14
N ASN A 196 8.78 -5.01 9.25
CA ASN A 196 9.44 -4.60 8.00
C ASN A 196 9.99 -3.16 8.04
N LEU A 197 9.93 -2.46 9.18
CA LEU A 197 10.55 -1.14 9.34
C LEU A 197 10.91 -0.90 10.81
N LEU A 198 12.13 -0.43 11.09
CA LEU A 198 12.51 -0.08 12.46
C LEU A 198 11.59 1.03 13.03
N PRO A 199 11.37 1.09 14.35
CA PRO A 199 10.68 2.21 14.98
C PRO A 199 11.30 3.55 14.58
N LEU A 200 10.46 4.53 14.27
CA LEU A 200 10.86 5.90 13.93
C LEU A 200 11.46 6.65 15.12
N GLY A 201 11.15 6.23 16.34
CA GLY A 201 11.66 6.86 17.55
C GLY A 201 11.51 5.99 18.79
N ASN A 202 12.19 6.38 19.87
CA ASN A 202 12.16 5.69 21.15
C ASN A 202 12.10 6.72 22.29
N ALA A 203 11.37 6.40 23.35
CA ALA A 203 11.26 7.19 24.58
C ALA A 203 11.93 6.44 25.75
N GLY A 204 13.21 6.73 25.98
CA GLY A 204 13.94 6.25 27.16
C GLY A 204 14.16 7.38 28.16
N GLU A 205 15.33 7.42 28.80
CA GLU A 205 15.82 8.61 29.52
C GLU A 205 15.78 9.86 28.63
N HIS A 206 15.98 9.66 27.33
CA HIS A 206 15.81 10.68 26.30
C HIS A 206 14.86 10.18 25.21
N ILE A 207 14.09 11.11 24.65
CA ILE A 207 13.30 10.87 23.44
C ILE A 207 14.19 11.07 22.22
N THR A 208 14.20 10.08 21.33
CA THR A 208 15.02 10.05 20.12
C THR A 208 14.15 9.79 18.90
N VAL A 209 14.50 10.41 17.76
CA VAL A 209 13.86 10.21 16.46
C VAL A 209 14.93 9.87 15.43
N ARG A 210 14.67 8.84 14.63
CA ARG A 210 15.47 8.39 13.49
C ARG A 210 15.07 9.18 12.25
N ALA A 211 15.59 10.40 12.13
CA ALA A 211 15.22 11.34 11.06
C ALA A 211 15.42 10.75 9.65
N GLU A 212 16.39 9.83 9.49
CA GLU A 212 16.65 9.09 8.26
C GLU A 212 15.52 8.16 7.82
N LEU A 213 14.65 7.74 8.75
CA LEU A 213 13.46 6.92 8.44
C LEU A 213 12.21 7.76 8.24
N THR A 214 12.19 9.00 8.73
CA THR A 214 11.01 9.88 8.67
C THR A 214 10.78 10.43 7.27
N ARG A 215 9.51 10.57 6.89
CA ARG A 215 9.13 11.20 5.62
C ARG A 215 9.33 12.70 5.70
N ARG A 216 9.83 13.29 4.61
CA ARG A 216 9.91 14.73 4.44
C ARG A 216 8.56 15.28 4.00
N VAL A 217 8.24 16.50 4.45
CA VAL A 217 7.11 17.26 3.92
C VAL A 217 7.41 17.56 2.44
N GLN A 218 6.59 17.05 1.52
CA GLN A 218 6.87 17.13 0.08
C GLN A 218 6.91 18.58 -0.44
N THR A 219 6.05 19.44 0.12
CA THR A 219 5.97 20.86 -0.22
C THR A 219 5.44 21.63 0.98
N GLU A 220 6.21 22.58 1.49
CA GLU A 220 5.81 23.44 2.63
C GLU A 220 4.53 24.25 2.37
N SER A 221 4.14 24.42 1.11
CA SER A 221 2.93 25.16 0.69
C SER A 221 1.69 24.28 0.51
N ALA A 222 1.81 22.95 0.52
CA ALA A 222 0.65 22.08 0.32
C ALA A 222 -0.21 22.02 1.59
N ARG A 223 -1.49 22.36 1.45
CA ARG A 223 -2.47 22.22 2.54
C ARG A 223 -2.82 20.76 2.74
N LEU A 224 -3.14 20.40 3.99
CA LEU A 224 -3.70 19.10 4.33
C LEU A 224 -4.95 18.83 3.46
N SER A 225 -4.91 17.73 2.73
CA SER A 225 -6.06 17.17 2.02
C SER A 225 -6.47 15.87 2.71
N VAL A 226 -7.76 15.57 2.70
CA VAL A 226 -8.29 14.35 3.33
C VAL A 226 -9.07 13.57 2.30
N ALA A 227 -8.64 12.34 2.02
CA ALA A 227 -9.36 11.40 1.19
C ALA A 227 -10.51 10.78 2.01
N MET A 228 -11.74 11.13 1.66
CA MET A 228 -12.96 10.73 2.40
C MET A 228 -13.70 9.57 1.75
N ASP A 229 -13.43 9.31 0.48
CA ASP A 229 -14.02 8.21 -0.26
C ASP A 229 -13.20 6.94 0.00
N LEU A 230 -13.79 6.03 0.77
CA LEU A 230 -13.25 4.70 1.07
C LEU A 230 -14.26 3.67 0.63
N ASP A 231 -13.81 2.67 -0.14
CA ASP A 231 -14.64 1.55 -0.58
C ASP A 231 -14.31 0.31 0.23
N MET A 232 -15.26 -0.13 1.06
CA MET A 232 -15.08 -1.27 1.97
C MET A 232 -15.58 -2.58 1.38
N ASP A 233 -15.93 -2.62 0.09
CA ASP A 233 -16.29 -3.86 -0.61
C ASP A 233 -15.02 -4.70 -0.92
N ILE A 234 -14.28 -5.03 0.13
CA ILE A 234 -12.98 -5.69 0.09
C ILE A 234 -12.90 -6.84 1.10
N MET A 235 -11.98 -7.76 0.87
CA MET A 235 -11.78 -8.92 1.75
C MET A 235 -10.29 -9.18 2.00
N SER A 236 -9.97 -9.64 3.23
CA SER A 236 -8.69 -10.28 3.51
C SER A 236 -8.87 -11.79 3.53
N LEU A 237 -8.16 -12.51 2.65
CA LEU A 237 -8.28 -13.96 2.48
C LEU A 237 -6.95 -14.62 2.79
N GLU A 238 -6.92 -15.48 3.81
CA GLU A 238 -5.75 -16.30 4.13
C GLU A 238 -5.80 -17.65 3.40
N ILE A 239 -4.76 -17.93 2.62
CA ILE A 239 -4.58 -19.25 2.01
C ILE A 239 -4.02 -20.22 3.05
N PHE A 240 -4.54 -21.44 3.05
CA PHE A 240 -4.07 -22.53 3.92
C PHE A 240 -3.96 -23.84 3.12
N PRO A 241 -3.12 -24.80 3.57
CA PRO A 241 -2.99 -26.09 2.89
C PRO A 241 -4.33 -26.82 2.81
N GLY A 242 -4.76 -27.14 1.58
CA GLY A 242 -6.03 -27.83 1.34
C GLY A 242 -7.25 -26.91 1.18
N ILE A 243 -7.07 -25.59 1.04
CA ILE A 243 -8.14 -24.70 0.61
C ILE A 243 -8.77 -25.23 -0.69
N LYS A 244 -10.11 -25.31 -0.70
CA LYS A 244 -10.85 -25.88 -1.82
C LYS A 244 -11.19 -24.79 -2.84
N PRO A 245 -10.96 -25.00 -4.15
CA PRO A 245 -11.28 -24.01 -5.18
C PRO A 245 -12.75 -23.55 -5.15
N GLU A 246 -13.70 -24.44 -4.83
CA GLU A 246 -15.13 -24.07 -4.78
C GLU A 246 -15.44 -23.04 -3.70
N VAL A 247 -14.63 -22.97 -2.63
CA VAL A 247 -14.75 -21.94 -1.59
C VAL A 247 -14.30 -20.58 -2.12
N LEU A 248 -13.22 -20.54 -2.93
CA LEU A 248 -12.78 -19.31 -3.59
C LEU A 248 -13.87 -18.79 -4.52
N ARG A 249 -14.47 -19.68 -5.30
CA ARG A 249 -15.58 -19.35 -6.19
C ARG A 249 -16.73 -18.70 -5.44
N ALA A 250 -17.19 -19.33 -4.36
CA ALA A 250 -18.27 -18.79 -3.52
C ALA A 250 -17.92 -17.41 -2.92
N ILE A 251 -16.67 -17.22 -2.49
CA ILE A 251 -16.19 -15.92 -1.99
C ILE A 251 -16.21 -14.86 -3.09
N PHE A 252 -15.66 -15.16 -4.27
CA PHE A 252 -15.59 -14.21 -5.40
C PHE A 252 -16.97 -13.93 -6.02
N ASP A 253 -17.95 -14.82 -5.81
CA ASP A 253 -19.35 -14.60 -6.17
C ASP A 253 -20.10 -13.68 -5.20
N THR A 254 -19.48 -13.23 -4.10
CA THR A 254 -20.08 -12.25 -3.18
C THR A 254 -20.43 -10.96 -3.92
N GLU A 255 -21.70 -10.58 -3.88
CA GLU A 255 -22.20 -9.38 -4.55
C GLU A 255 -21.51 -8.12 -4.01
N GLY A 256 -21.06 -7.26 -4.93
CA GLY A 256 -20.42 -5.99 -4.59
C GLY A 256 -18.91 -6.07 -4.32
N LEU A 257 -18.33 -7.25 -4.06
CA LEU A 257 -16.90 -7.40 -3.80
C LEU A 257 -16.05 -6.85 -4.96
N LYS A 258 -15.08 -5.99 -4.65
CA LYS A 258 -14.21 -5.31 -5.62
C LYS A 258 -12.73 -5.63 -5.46
N GLY A 259 -12.30 -6.08 -4.27
CA GLY A 259 -10.89 -6.29 -4.00
C GLY A 259 -10.60 -7.36 -2.95
N VAL A 260 -9.48 -8.04 -3.10
CA VAL A 260 -9.04 -9.12 -2.20
C VAL A 260 -7.56 -8.95 -1.87
N VAL A 261 -7.25 -8.80 -0.59
CA VAL A 261 -5.90 -8.96 -0.06
C VAL A 261 -5.69 -10.45 0.23
N LEU A 262 -4.94 -11.12 -0.66
CA LEU A 262 -4.63 -12.54 -0.58
C LEU A 262 -3.35 -12.74 0.25
N LYS A 263 -3.48 -13.34 1.43
CA LYS A 263 -2.34 -13.71 2.29
C LYS A 263 -1.84 -15.09 1.90
N THR A 264 -0.64 -15.16 1.37
CA THR A 264 -0.03 -16.40 0.83
C THR A 264 1.22 -16.81 1.60
N PHE A 265 1.79 -17.97 1.28
CA PHE A 265 2.90 -18.57 2.01
C PHE A 265 4.25 -17.94 1.67
N GLY A 266 5.12 -17.77 2.68
CA GLY A 266 6.52 -17.39 2.47
C GLY A 266 6.66 -16.12 1.63
N THR A 267 7.40 -16.20 0.53
CA THR A 267 7.65 -15.08 -0.40
C THR A 267 6.53 -14.85 -1.42
N GLY A 268 5.28 -15.26 -1.13
CA GLY A 268 4.14 -15.01 -2.00
C GLY A 268 3.55 -16.23 -2.72
N ASN A 269 3.78 -17.43 -2.20
CA ASN A 269 3.44 -18.70 -2.84
C ASN A 269 2.02 -19.19 -2.48
N ALA A 270 1.27 -19.66 -3.47
CA ALA A 270 -0.04 -20.26 -3.30
C ALA A 270 -0.11 -21.61 -4.06
N PRO A 271 -1.17 -22.43 -3.88
CA PRO A 271 -1.38 -23.60 -4.70
C PRO A 271 -1.32 -23.28 -6.20
N THR A 272 -0.69 -24.16 -6.99
CA THR A 272 -0.52 -24.01 -8.44
C THR A 272 -1.40 -24.96 -9.25
N THR A 273 -2.34 -25.64 -8.60
CA THR A 273 -3.21 -26.57 -9.30
C THR A 273 -4.07 -25.81 -10.32
N PRO A 274 -4.37 -26.40 -11.49
CA PRO A 274 -5.19 -25.74 -12.51
C PRO A 274 -6.54 -25.26 -11.96
N GLU A 275 -7.17 -26.04 -11.07
CA GLU A 275 -8.46 -25.70 -10.46
C GLU A 275 -8.35 -24.46 -9.56
N PHE A 276 -7.27 -24.33 -8.78
CA PHE A 276 -7.05 -23.16 -7.94
C PHE A 276 -6.81 -21.90 -8.80
N LEU A 277 -5.88 -21.99 -9.76
CA LEU A 277 -5.53 -20.85 -10.62
C LEU A 277 -6.73 -20.41 -11.46
N LYS A 278 -7.58 -21.34 -11.89
CA LYS A 278 -8.82 -21.03 -12.61
C LYS A 278 -9.78 -20.18 -11.78
N GLU A 279 -9.92 -20.44 -10.48
CA GLU A 279 -10.80 -19.62 -9.64
C GLU A 279 -10.19 -18.24 -9.32
N ILE A 280 -8.86 -18.13 -9.19
CA ILE A 280 -8.20 -16.82 -9.10
C ILE A 280 -8.39 -16.03 -10.39
N GLU A 281 -8.18 -16.66 -11.56
CA GLU A 281 -8.40 -16.05 -12.87
C GLU A 281 -9.86 -15.62 -13.03
N TYR A 282 -10.82 -16.44 -12.57
CA TYR A 282 -12.23 -16.09 -12.54
C TYR A 282 -12.47 -14.81 -11.73
N GLY A 283 -11.89 -14.71 -10.53
CA GLY A 283 -11.96 -13.50 -9.70
C GLY A 283 -11.43 -12.27 -10.42
N VAL A 284 -10.26 -12.37 -11.04
CA VAL A 284 -9.65 -11.21 -11.73
C VAL A 284 -10.40 -10.83 -13.01
N LYS A 285 -10.77 -11.80 -13.87
CA LYS A 285 -11.27 -11.53 -15.22
C LYS A 285 -12.78 -11.39 -15.31
N GLU A 286 -13.51 -12.30 -14.67
CA GLU A 286 -14.97 -12.35 -14.79
C GLU A 286 -15.67 -11.51 -13.72
N LYS A 287 -15.03 -11.35 -12.55
CA LYS A 287 -15.53 -10.51 -11.46
C LYS A 287 -14.85 -9.14 -11.37
N ASP A 288 -13.82 -8.90 -12.18
CA ASP A 288 -13.00 -7.69 -12.15
C ASP A 288 -12.48 -7.39 -10.73
N LEU A 289 -12.02 -8.39 -9.98
CA LEU A 289 -11.47 -8.18 -8.64
C LEU A 289 -10.03 -7.68 -8.70
N LEU A 290 -9.73 -6.63 -7.93
CA LEU A 290 -8.35 -6.26 -7.62
C LEU A 290 -7.77 -7.20 -6.57
N ILE A 291 -6.92 -8.15 -6.97
CA ILE A 291 -6.29 -9.10 -6.05
C ILE A 291 -4.83 -8.69 -5.79
N VAL A 292 -4.52 -8.41 -4.52
CA VAL A 292 -3.18 -8.03 -4.04
C VAL A 292 -2.62 -9.14 -3.16
N ASN A 293 -1.47 -9.68 -3.54
CA ASN A 293 -0.77 -10.72 -2.80
C ASN A 293 0.13 -10.12 -1.72
N VAL A 294 -0.08 -10.52 -0.48
CA VAL A 294 0.81 -10.22 0.66
C VAL A 294 1.22 -11.53 1.33
N THR A 295 2.32 -11.52 2.07
CA THR A 295 2.72 -12.70 2.84
C THR A 295 1.90 -12.84 4.12
N GLN A 296 1.57 -14.08 4.51
CA GLN A 296 1.06 -14.38 5.85
C GLN A 296 2.16 -14.30 6.93
N CYS A 297 3.43 -14.37 6.53
CA CYS A 297 4.56 -14.28 7.44
C CYS A 297 4.58 -12.91 8.14
N LEU A 298 5.05 -12.89 9.40
CA LEU A 298 5.13 -11.64 10.15
C LEU A 298 6.11 -10.65 9.49
N GLN A 299 7.23 -11.15 8.99
CA GLN A 299 8.30 -10.39 8.35
C GLN A 299 8.63 -10.97 6.97
N GLY A 300 9.03 -10.10 6.03
CA GLY A 300 9.40 -10.47 4.67
C GLY A 300 8.60 -9.71 3.61
N GLU A 301 8.83 -10.07 2.35
CA GLU A 301 8.20 -9.45 1.19
C GLU A 301 7.76 -10.50 0.15
N VAL A 302 6.81 -10.12 -0.70
CA VAL A 302 6.34 -10.93 -1.81
C VAL A 302 7.23 -10.75 -3.04
N GLU A 303 7.84 -11.85 -3.47
CA GLU A 303 8.67 -11.96 -4.68
C GLU A 303 7.89 -12.67 -5.80
N GLN A 304 6.92 -11.98 -6.39
CA GLN A 304 6.13 -12.53 -7.48
C GLN A 304 6.91 -12.61 -8.79
N GLY A 305 6.97 -13.81 -9.37
CA GLY A 305 7.61 -14.07 -10.66
C GLY A 305 9.01 -14.71 -10.57
N ASN A 306 9.64 -14.73 -9.40
CA ASN A 306 10.95 -15.38 -9.19
C ASN A 306 10.88 -16.91 -9.08
N TYR A 307 9.71 -17.45 -8.73
CA TYR A 307 9.48 -18.89 -8.56
C TYR A 307 8.30 -19.35 -9.42
N GLU A 308 8.37 -20.57 -9.97
CA GLU A 308 7.28 -21.19 -10.74
C GLU A 308 5.94 -21.17 -9.98
N VAL A 309 6.01 -21.27 -8.64
CA VAL A 309 4.84 -21.28 -7.74
C VAL A 309 4.18 -19.90 -7.60
N SER A 310 4.96 -18.81 -7.63
CA SER A 310 4.42 -17.45 -7.58
C SER A 310 4.10 -16.89 -8.97
N ALA A 311 4.70 -17.47 -10.02
CA ALA A 311 4.47 -17.08 -11.42
C ALA A 311 3.01 -17.30 -11.86
N GLY A 312 2.36 -18.39 -11.39
CA GLY A 312 0.96 -18.69 -11.73
C GLY A 312 -0.01 -17.58 -11.30
N LEU A 313 0.17 -17.01 -10.10
CA LEU A 313 -0.64 -15.89 -9.61
C LEU A 313 -0.46 -14.63 -10.46
N LEU A 314 0.77 -14.34 -10.87
CA LEU A 314 1.07 -13.20 -11.73
C LEU A 314 0.43 -13.37 -13.12
N THR A 315 0.41 -14.59 -13.68
CA THR A 315 -0.25 -14.91 -14.96
C THR A 315 -1.72 -14.57 -14.95
N VAL A 316 -2.40 -14.86 -13.85
CA VAL A 316 -3.85 -14.66 -13.73
C VAL A 316 -4.20 -13.24 -13.27
N GLY A 317 -3.21 -12.35 -13.13
CA GLY A 317 -3.40 -10.93 -12.89
C GLY A 317 -3.36 -10.48 -11.42
N VAL A 318 -2.86 -11.32 -10.50
CA VAL A 318 -2.62 -10.93 -9.11
C VAL A 318 -1.36 -10.08 -9.01
N ILE A 319 -1.45 -8.93 -8.33
CA ILE A 319 -0.32 -8.00 -8.16
C ILE A 319 0.37 -8.15 -6.81
N SER A 320 1.64 -7.73 -6.73
CA SER A 320 2.45 -7.85 -5.51
C SER A 320 2.18 -6.69 -4.58
N GLY A 321 1.91 -6.99 -3.30
CA GLY A 321 1.90 -6.04 -2.21
C GLY A 321 3.27 -5.84 -1.55
N LEU A 322 4.35 -6.41 -2.11
CA LEU A 322 5.72 -6.32 -1.58
C LEU A 322 5.78 -6.67 -0.08
N ASP A 323 6.29 -5.75 0.74
CA ASP A 323 6.49 -5.88 2.18
C ASP A 323 5.42 -5.16 3.01
N MET A 324 4.26 -4.84 2.40
CA MET A 324 3.11 -4.28 3.12
C MET A 324 2.60 -5.25 4.18
N THR A 325 2.13 -4.70 5.31
CA THR A 325 1.32 -5.46 6.25
C THR A 325 -0.08 -5.72 5.65
N PRO A 326 -0.77 -6.80 6.04
CA PRO A 326 -2.16 -7.02 5.63
C PRO A 326 -3.10 -5.85 5.97
N GLU A 327 -2.88 -5.20 7.11
CA GLU A 327 -3.62 -4.03 7.59
C GLU A 327 -3.43 -2.83 6.66
N ALA A 328 -2.18 -2.58 6.24
CA ALA A 328 -1.86 -1.52 5.29
C ALA A 328 -2.40 -1.83 3.89
N ALA A 329 -2.25 -3.06 3.42
CA ALA A 329 -2.77 -3.46 2.10
C ALA A 329 -4.30 -3.31 2.01
N LEU A 330 -5.04 -3.70 3.06
CA LEU A 330 -6.49 -3.61 3.09
C LEU A 330 -6.97 -2.15 3.11
N THR A 331 -6.38 -1.33 3.97
CA THR A 331 -6.76 0.09 4.09
C THR A 331 -6.30 0.94 2.90
N LYS A 332 -5.15 0.61 2.29
CA LYS A 332 -4.71 1.21 1.02
C LYS A 332 -5.68 0.85 -0.09
N MET A 333 -6.08 -0.42 -0.21
CA MET A 333 -7.05 -0.88 -1.21
C MET A 333 -8.39 -0.15 -1.06
N ALA A 334 -8.89 0.02 0.17
CA ALA A 334 -10.12 0.78 0.43
C ALA A 334 -10.05 2.22 -0.11
N MET A 335 -8.92 2.90 0.15
CA MET A 335 -8.69 4.26 -0.33
C MET A 335 -8.51 4.32 -1.85
N VAL A 336 -7.78 3.38 -2.44
CA VAL A 336 -7.53 3.32 -3.89
C VAL A 336 -8.82 3.10 -4.67
N LEU A 337 -9.64 2.12 -4.26
CA LEU A 337 -10.96 1.85 -4.86
C LEU A 337 -11.91 3.05 -4.66
N GLY A 338 -11.87 3.68 -3.49
CA GLY A 338 -12.68 4.86 -3.19
C GLY A 338 -12.39 6.06 -4.11
N LYS A 339 -11.14 6.21 -4.59
CA LYS A 339 -10.75 7.28 -5.53
C LYS A 339 -11.35 7.14 -6.93
N LYS A 340 -11.86 5.95 -7.32
CA LYS A 340 -12.46 5.68 -8.64
C LYS A 340 -11.63 6.25 -9.80
N LEU A 341 -10.39 5.77 -9.89
CA LEU A 341 -9.39 6.29 -10.83
C LEU A 341 -9.87 6.15 -12.29
N LYS A 342 -9.52 7.13 -13.13
CA LYS A 342 -10.03 7.21 -14.52
C LYS A 342 -9.63 6.01 -15.37
N GLY A 343 -8.44 5.43 -15.18
CA GLY A 343 -8.02 4.23 -15.88
C GLY A 343 -8.54 2.91 -15.28
N GLY A 344 -9.42 2.98 -14.28
CA GLY A 344 -10.09 1.84 -13.66
C GLY A 344 -9.12 0.89 -12.96
N ARG A 345 -9.40 -0.43 -13.06
CA ARG A 345 -8.66 -1.51 -12.40
C ARG A 345 -7.16 -1.45 -12.57
N ARG A 346 -6.69 -0.97 -13.73
CA ARG A 346 -5.26 -0.84 -14.03
C ARG A 346 -4.59 0.25 -13.20
N ASP A 347 -5.16 1.45 -13.18
CA ASP A 347 -4.61 2.57 -12.39
C ASP A 347 -4.68 2.26 -10.89
N GLU A 348 -5.73 1.54 -10.47
CA GLU A 348 -5.87 1.05 -9.10
C GLU A 348 -4.78 0.03 -8.75
N ALA A 349 -4.53 -0.94 -9.63
CA ALA A 349 -3.45 -1.91 -9.48
C ALA A 349 -2.09 -1.21 -9.41
N ASP A 350 -1.82 -0.26 -10.31
CA ASP A 350 -0.58 0.51 -10.31
C ASP A 350 -0.41 1.31 -9.01
N MET A 351 -1.47 2.00 -8.56
CA MET A 351 -1.44 2.77 -7.30
C MET A 351 -1.21 1.88 -6.08
N MET A 352 -1.72 0.65 -6.07
CA MET A 352 -1.42 -0.33 -5.01
C MET A 352 0.05 -0.71 -4.94
N GLN A 353 0.79 -0.64 -6.05
CA GLN A 353 2.21 -0.98 -6.10
C GLN A 353 3.16 0.20 -5.89
N LEU A 354 2.67 1.42 -5.69
CA LEU A 354 3.48 2.61 -5.37
C LEU A 354 3.63 2.81 -3.87
N ASN A 355 4.80 3.26 -3.39
CA ASN A 355 4.98 3.67 -2.00
C ASN A 355 4.34 5.04 -1.75
N LEU A 356 3.15 5.06 -1.14
CA LEU A 356 2.39 6.29 -0.94
C LEU A 356 2.72 6.99 0.38
N ARG A 357 2.93 6.21 1.44
CA ARG A 357 3.02 6.67 2.84
C ARG A 357 4.12 5.97 3.64
N GLY A 358 4.99 5.21 2.98
CA GLY A 358 6.04 4.44 3.63
C GLY A 358 5.58 3.07 4.11
N GLU A 359 4.43 2.58 3.62
CA GLU A 359 3.83 1.25 3.88
C GLU A 359 4.61 0.10 3.24
N GLN A 360 5.38 0.41 2.20
CA GLN A 360 6.25 -0.51 1.47
C GLN A 360 7.62 0.14 1.21
N ARG A 361 8.67 -0.66 1.05
CA ARG A 361 10.07 -0.18 0.92
C ARG A 361 10.41 0.28 -0.50
N ALA A 362 9.71 -0.26 -1.48
CA ALA A 362 9.90 0.04 -2.90
C ALA A 362 8.59 0.48 -3.54
N SER A 363 8.69 1.11 -4.70
CA SER A 363 7.58 1.32 -5.63
C SER A 363 7.80 0.48 -6.88
N ILE A 364 6.74 -0.09 -7.44
CA ILE A 364 6.75 -0.70 -8.76
C ILE A 364 6.02 0.26 -9.71
N TYR A 365 6.75 0.86 -10.63
CA TYR A 365 6.18 1.67 -11.70
C TYR A 365 5.99 0.80 -12.94
N ASN A 366 4.73 0.55 -13.32
CA ASN A 366 4.42 -0.18 -14.54
C ASN A 366 4.30 0.80 -15.72
N ILE A 367 5.20 0.66 -16.68
CA ILE A 367 5.16 1.35 -17.98
C ILE A 367 4.44 0.41 -18.94
N HIS A 368 3.17 0.68 -19.21
CA HIS A 368 2.35 -0.13 -20.09
C HIS A 368 2.62 0.22 -21.56
N PHE A 369 2.74 -0.81 -22.40
CA PHE A 369 2.90 -0.69 -23.85
C PHE A 369 1.61 -1.10 -24.55
N ARG A 370 1.16 -0.31 -25.53
CA ARG A 370 -0.03 -0.60 -26.34
C ARG A 370 0.26 -0.36 -27.83
N PRO A 371 -0.21 -1.25 -28.72
CA PRO A 371 -0.24 -0.96 -30.15
C PRO A 371 -1.19 0.19 -30.45
N GLN A 372 -0.81 1.01 -31.44
CA GLN A 372 -1.69 2.02 -32.02
C GLN A 372 -2.58 1.33 -33.05
N ASP A 373 -3.90 1.51 -32.98
CA ASP A 373 -4.78 1.04 -34.05
C ASP A 373 -4.48 1.84 -35.32
N THR A 374 -4.16 1.18 -36.44
CA THR A 374 -3.85 1.86 -37.69
C THR A 374 -5.08 2.51 -38.33
N LYS A 375 -6.29 2.11 -37.90
CA LYS A 375 -7.57 2.64 -38.41
C LYS A 375 -8.26 3.63 -37.47
N SER A 376 -7.86 3.68 -36.20
CA SER A 376 -8.35 4.67 -35.24
C SER A 376 -7.21 5.14 -34.35
N ASN A 377 -7.15 6.43 -34.00
CA ASN A 377 -6.14 6.93 -33.05
C ASN A 377 -6.38 6.47 -31.59
N GLU A 378 -7.16 5.41 -31.37
CA GLU A 378 -7.51 4.89 -30.05
C GLU A 378 -6.70 3.64 -29.70
N ALA A 379 -6.25 3.54 -28.45
CA ALA A 379 -5.48 2.42 -27.95
C ALA A 379 -6.40 1.42 -27.22
N ILE A 380 -6.53 0.17 -27.71
CA ILE A 380 -7.49 -0.84 -27.21
C ILE A 380 -6.77 -2.09 -26.67
N TRP A 381 -7.31 -2.69 -25.59
CA TRP A 381 -6.95 -4.04 -25.08
C TRP A 381 -8.17 -4.98 -25.15
N PRO A 382 -8.01 -6.32 -25.25
CA PRO A 382 -6.79 -7.09 -25.51
C PRO A 382 -6.46 -7.19 -27.01
N VAL A 383 -5.18 -7.36 -27.36
CA VAL A 383 -4.70 -7.44 -28.76
C VAL A 383 -4.69 -8.92 -29.22
N THR A 384 -5.09 -9.23 -30.46
CA THR A 384 -5.02 -10.58 -31.11
C THR A 384 -4.27 -10.43 -32.44
N LEU A 385 -3.26 -11.26 -32.74
CA LEU A 385 -2.50 -11.24 -34.00
C LEU A 385 -2.92 -12.46 -34.85
N GLN A 386 -3.23 -12.33 -36.15
CA GLN A 386 -3.48 -13.44 -37.11
C GLN A 386 -3.23 -12.96 -38.57
N ASP A 387 -2.77 -13.84 -39.47
CA ASP A 387 -2.63 -13.64 -40.94
C ASP A 387 -3.93 -14.00 -41.73
N ASP A 388 -3.97 -13.65 -43.02
CA ASP A 388 -5.08 -13.52 -43.97
C ASP A 388 -5.99 -14.76 -44.13
N ALA A 389 -6.87 -14.97 -43.15
CA ALA A 389 -8.22 -15.54 -43.29
C ALA A 389 -9.18 -15.14 -42.15
N GLY A 390 -8.84 -14.13 -41.34
CA GLY A 390 -9.52 -13.77 -40.09
C GLY A 390 -9.12 -12.37 -39.58
N PRO A 391 -9.65 -11.90 -38.43
CA PRO A 391 -9.70 -10.47 -38.11
C PRO A 391 -8.32 -9.82 -37.88
N MET A 392 -8.02 -8.80 -38.72
CA MET A 392 -6.98 -7.73 -38.70
C MET A 392 -5.96 -7.75 -37.55
N VAL A 393 -4.64 -7.97 -37.71
CA VAL A 393 -3.58 -7.44 -38.61
C VAL A 393 -3.27 -5.95 -38.41
N LEU A 394 -2.19 -5.66 -37.66
CA LEU A 394 -1.44 -4.40 -37.76
C LEU A 394 -0.76 -4.38 -39.14
N GLU A 395 -0.94 -3.30 -39.89
CA GLU A 395 -0.52 -3.21 -41.30
C GLU A 395 1.02 -3.28 -41.45
N GLN A 396 1.48 -4.35 -42.13
CA GLN A 396 2.78 -4.71 -42.73
C GLN A 396 3.95 -3.70 -42.67
N ASP A 397 5.18 -4.11 -42.29
CA ASP A 397 5.97 -5.24 -42.85
C ASP A 397 6.45 -6.26 -41.77
N GLY A 398 5.83 -7.45 -41.70
CA GLY A 398 6.37 -8.67 -41.07
C GLY A 398 6.42 -8.76 -39.53
N ASP A 399 5.25 -8.89 -38.88
CA ASP A 399 5.03 -9.41 -37.51
C ASP A 399 5.66 -8.67 -36.31
N VAL A 400 5.86 -7.36 -36.38
CA VAL A 400 6.50 -6.62 -35.27
C VAL A 400 5.46 -6.04 -34.29
N PHE A 401 5.50 -6.40 -32.99
CA PHE A 401 4.73 -5.69 -31.96
C PHE A 401 5.43 -4.37 -31.66
N GLN A 402 4.77 -3.24 -31.91
CA GLN A 402 5.20 -1.90 -31.50
C GLN A 402 4.22 -1.37 -30.46
N GLY A 403 4.72 -0.92 -29.31
CA GLY A 403 3.90 -0.23 -28.32
C GLY A 403 4.58 1.01 -27.79
N HIS A 404 3.79 2.04 -27.48
CA HIS A 404 4.31 3.31 -26.97
C HIS A 404 4.06 3.47 -25.47
N MET A 405 4.98 4.14 -24.77
CA MET A 405 4.82 4.55 -23.38
C MET A 405 3.64 5.51 -23.19
N GLN A 406 2.81 5.26 -22.17
CA GLN A 406 1.74 6.18 -21.75
C GLN A 406 2.08 6.85 -20.41
N GLY A 407 2.23 8.18 -20.41
CA GLY A 407 2.38 9.02 -19.21
C GLY A 407 3.82 9.43 -18.88
N ASN A 408 3.97 10.37 -17.93
CA ASN A 408 5.25 10.75 -17.34
C ASN A 408 5.43 9.97 -16.03
N ALA A 409 6.23 8.91 -16.03
CA ALA A 409 6.51 8.21 -14.78
C ALA A 409 7.62 8.97 -14.00
N PRO A 410 7.39 9.37 -12.74
CA PRO A 410 8.33 10.15 -11.93
C PRO A 410 9.41 9.25 -11.32
N TYR A 411 10.10 8.45 -12.14
CA TYR A 411 11.19 7.57 -11.72
C TYR A 411 12.58 8.21 -11.85
N LYS A 412 12.69 9.33 -12.59
CA LYS A 412 14.00 9.92 -12.98
C LYS A 412 14.89 10.37 -11.82
N GLU A 413 14.34 10.52 -10.63
CA GLU A 413 15.09 10.92 -9.42
C GLU A 413 15.29 9.77 -8.41
N LYS A 414 14.79 8.57 -8.72
CA LYS A 414 14.83 7.41 -7.80
C LYS A 414 15.87 6.39 -8.22
N LYS A 415 16.45 5.69 -7.24
CA LYS A 415 17.40 4.61 -7.51
C LYS A 415 16.64 3.38 -8.03
N LEU A 416 16.86 3.04 -9.31
CA LEU A 416 16.40 1.77 -9.87
C LEU A 416 17.10 0.61 -9.16
N GLU A 417 16.30 -0.36 -8.70
CA GLU A 417 16.81 -1.61 -8.10
C GLU A 417 16.74 -2.74 -9.11
N GLN A 418 15.58 -2.90 -9.76
CA GLN A 418 15.34 -3.91 -10.77
C GLN A 418 14.38 -3.38 -11.83
N ALA A 419 14.50 -3.88 -13.06
CA ALA A 419 13.52 -3.66 -14.11
C ALA A 419 13.20 -4.97 -14.81
N PHE A 420 11.90 -5.23 -15.01
CA PHE A 420 11.44 -6.42 -15.70
C PHE A 420 10.54 -6.06 -16.88
N LEU A 421 10.84 -6.58 -18.06
CA LEU A 421 9.84 -6.64 -19.14
C LEU A 421 8.92 -7.83 -18.88
N ARG A 422 7.63 -7.55 -18.75
CA ARG A 422 6.58 -8.54 -18.50
C ARG A 422 5.64 -8.60 -19.71
N LEU A 423 5.66 -9.73 -20.39
CA LEU A 423 4.69 -10.08 -21.44
C LEU A 423 3.77 -11.13 -20.86
N LEU A 424 2.57 -10.73 -20.45
CA LEU A 424 1.63 -11.59 -19.74
C LEU A 424 0.53 -12.10 -20.68
N GLY A 425 0.09 -13.34 -20.43
CA GLY A 425 -1.01 -13.97 -21.15
C GLY A 425 -0.71 -14.25 -22.62
N LEU A 426 0.52 -14.68 -22.92
CA LEU A 426 0.95 -15.13 -24.24
C LEU A 426 0.16 -16.36 -24.67
N LYS A 427 -0.45 -16.35 -25.86
CA LYS A 427 -1.13 -17.51 -26.46
C LYS A 427 -0.66 -17.75 -27.90
N SER A 428 -0.65 -19.01 -28.33
CA SER A 428 -0.63 -19.36 -29.76
C SER A 428 -2.03 -19.17 -30.36
N THR A 429 -2.13 -18.65 -31.59
CA THR A 429 -3.42 -18.44 -32.27
C THR A 429 -4.12 -19.74 -32.65
N ASP A 430 -3.35 -20.79 -32.90
CA ASP A 430 -3.86 -22.13 -33.24
C ASP A 430 -4.14 -23.01 -32.00
N GLY A 431 -3.89 -22.48 -30.79
CA GLY A 431 -4.04 -23.19 -29.52
C GLY A 431 -3.06 -24.35 -29.31
N ARG A 432 -2.03 -24.50 -30.15
CA ARG A 432 -1.04 -25.58 -30.02
C ARG A 432 0.14 -25.15 -29.16
N ARG A 433 0.70 -26.12 -28.44
CA ARG A 433 1.95 -25.95 -27.69
C ARG A 433 3.11 -25.84 -28.68
N GLY A 434 3.84 -24.73 -28.62
CA GLY A 434 4.95 -24.44 -29.53
C GLY A 434 6.18 -23.89 -28.83
N ARG A 435 7.17 -23.47 -29.62
CA ARG A 435 8.30 -22.65 -29.17
C ARG A 435 8.10 -21.24 -29.74
N LEU A 436 8.18 -20.25 -28.88
CA LEU A 436 8.16 -18.85 -29.22
C LEU A 436 9.58 -18.32 -29.21
N ASP A 437 10.06 -17.91 -30.37
CA ASP A 437 11.35 -17.24 -30.51
C ASP A 437 11.09 -15.81 -30.97
N PHE A 438 11.57 -14.83 -30.22
CA PHE A 438 11.48 -13.43 -30.63
C PHE A 438 12.64 -12.61 -30.08
N LYS A 439 13.07 -11.60 -30.84
CA LYS A 439 14.01 -10.58 -30.42
C LYS A 439 13.25 -9.42 -29.78
N VAL A 440 13.83 -8.85 -28.73
CA VAL A 440 13.22 -7.75 -27.99
C VAL A 440 14.10 -6.53 -28.14
N TYR A 441 13.51 -5.44 -28.61
CA TYR A 441 14.16 -4.15 -28.74
C TYR A 441 13.35 -3.07 -28.04
N LEU A 442 14.03 -1.98 -27.67
CA LEU A 442 13.43 -0.80 -27.09
C LEU A 442 13.95 0.47 -27.76
N ASP A 443 13.06 1.38 -28.16
CA ASP A 443 13.35 2.58 -28.96
C ASP A 443 13.91 2.26 -30.37
N GLU A 444 13.48 1.14 -30.97
CA GLU A 444 13.88 0.69 -32.32
C GLU A 444 12.65 0.24 -33.12
N PRO A 445 11.82 1.17 -33.63
CA PRO A 445 10.59 0.82 -34.36
C PRO A 445 10.87 -0.01 -35.61
N ASP A 446 11.97 0.26 -36.32
CA ASP A 446 12.30 -0.39 -37.58
C ASP A 446 13.02 -1.75 -37.41
N ALA A 447 13.04 -2.29 -36.18
CA ALA A 447 13.71 -3.56 -35.92
C ALA A 447 13.03 -4.74 -36.64
N ASN A 448 13.84 -5.61 -37.24
CA ASN A 448 13.42 -6.80 -37.98
C ASN A 448 14.36 -7.98 -37.70
N GLU A 449 14.13 -9.14 -38.31
CA GLU A 449 14.93 -10.36 -38.03
C GLU A 449 16.43 -10.16 -38.25
N LYS A 450 16.84 -9.23 -39.12
CA LYS A 450 18.23 -8.91 -39.45
C LYS A 450 18.82 -7.77 -38.62
N SER A 451 18.03 -7.15 -37.74
CA SER A 451 18.52 -6.07 -36.90
C SER A 451 19.65 -6.55 -35.98
N PRO A 452 20.61 -5.65 -35.62
CA PRO A 452 21.74 -5.99 -34.78
C PRO A 452 21.31 -6.65 -33.46
N GLU A 453 22.11 -7.60 -32.97
CA GLU A 453 21.91 -8.28 -31.67
C GLU A 453 22.85 -7.74 -30.59
N GLU A 454 23.26 -6.48 -30.75
CA GLU A 454 24.21 -5.78 -29.88
C GLU A 454 23.77 -4.32 -29.74
N GLY A 455 24.08 -3.69 -28.61
CA GLY A 455 23.75 -2.29 -28.33
C GLY A 455 22.76 -2.12 -27.16
N PRO A 456 22.48 -0.86 -26.77
CA PRO A 456 21.68 -0.54 -25.58
C PRO A 456 20.17 -0.79 -25.78
N THR A 457 19.70 -0.79 -27.03
CA THR A 457 18.30 -0.94 -27.41
C THR A 457 17.88 -2.40 -27.54
N TYR A 458 18.81 -3.32 -27.79
CA TYR A 458 18.53 -4.76 -27.83
C TYR A 458 18.52 -5.36 -26.42
N LEU A 459 17.35 -5.87 -26.01
CA LEU A 459 17.14 -6.46 -24.68
C LEU A 459 17.43 -7.96 -24.64
N GLY A 460 17.54 -8.60 -25.80
CA GLY A 460 17.89 -10.02 -25.94
C GLY A 460 16.93 -10.80 -26.83
N THR A 461 17.27 -12.06 -27.08
CA THR A 461 16.39 -13.03 -27.75
C THR A 461 15.73 -13.91 -26.69
N VAL A 462 14.40 -13.99 -26.74
CA VAL A 462 13.61 -14.88 -25.91
C VAL A 462 13.31 -16.14 -26.71
N SER A 463 13.68 -17.30 -26.16
CA SER A 463 13.21 -18.60 -26.63
C SER A 463 12.43 -19.26 -25.51
N LYS A 464 11.11 -19.29 -25.62
CA LYS A 464 10.23 -19.85 -24.59
C LYS A 464 9.32 -20.92 -25.17
N ARG A 465 9.30 -22.09 -24.53
CA ARG A 465 8.38 -23.18 -24.86
C ARG A 465 7.08 -23.00 -24.08
N PHE A 466 5.94 -23.00 -24.76
CA PHE A 466 4.63 -22.94 -24.10
C PHE A 466 4.33 -24.24 -23.38
N THR A 467 4.10 -24.17 -22.07
CA THR A 467 3.72 -25.34 -21.25
C THR A 467 2.20 -25.46 -21.06
N SER A 468 1.46 -24.38 -21.31
CA SER A 468 -0.01 -24.31 -21.20
C SER A 468 -0.64 -23.40 -22.27
N ASP A 469 -1.96 -23.24 -22.24
CA ASP A 469 -2.73 -22.41 -23.20
C ASP A 469 -2.44 -20.91 -23.05
N THR A 470 -1.83 -20.50 -21.93
CA THR A 470 -1.37 -19.14 -21.61
C THR A 470 -0.04 -19.18 -20.88
N ASP A 471 0.94 -18.40 -21.31
CA ASP A 471 2.23 -18.29 -20.61
C ASP A 471 2.63 -16.83 -20.41
N ASN A 472 3.64 -16.59 -19.59
CA ASN A 472 4.23 -15.26 -19.40
C ASN A 472 5.70 -15.28 -19.74
N VAL A 473 6.22 -14.21 -20.32
CA VAL A 473 7.66 -13.97 -20.39
C VAL A 473 7.99 -12.85 -19.42
N ILE A 474 8.96 -13.10 -18.55
CA ILE A 474 9.57 -12.11 -17.68
C ILE A 474 11.05 -12.06 -18.05
N LEU A 475 11.52 -10.90 -18.47
CA LEU A 475 12.94 -10.66 -18.75
C LEU A 475 13.46 -9.65 -17.75
N ASP A 476 14.56 -9.98 -17.09
CA ASP A 476 15.34 -8.98 -16.36
C ASP A 476 16.03 -8.08 -17.39
N ILE A 477 15.63 -6.82 -17.40
CA ILE A 477 16.15 -5.79 -18.29
C ILE A 477 16.84 -4.69 -17.50
N THR A 478 17.23 -4.94 -16.24
CA THR A 478 17.74 -3.93 -15.31
C THR A 478 18.88 -3.11 -15.91
N ARG A 479 19.90 -3.78 -16.47
CA ARG A 479 21.05 -3.12 -17.10
C ARG A 479 20.67 -2.24 -18.29
N SER A 480 19.74 -2.69 -19.12
CA SER A 480 19.28 -1.92 -20.28
C SER A 480 18.36 -0.78 -19.83
N ALA A 481 17.49 -1.01 -18.85
CA ALA A 481 16.60 0.00 -18.30
C ALA A 481 17.38 1.18 -17.67
N GLU A 482 18.50 0.91 -16.98
CA GLU A 482 19.41 1.97 -16.50
C GLU A 482 19.86 2.89 -17.64
N GLN A 483 20.22 2.33 -18.80
CA GLN A 483 20.65 3.09 -19.97
C GLN A 483 19.50 3.85 -20.64
N LEU A 484 18.30 3.25 -20.64
CA LEU A 484 17.11 3.78 -21.33
C LEU A 484 16.42 4.90 -20.55
N ILE A 485 16.45 4.85 -19.21
CA ILE A 485 15.92 5.90 -18.33
C ILE A 485 16.63 7.25 -18.57
N ASP A 486 17.94 7.21 -18.86
CA ASP A 486 18.77 8.38 -19.13
C ASP A 486 18.44 9.06 -20.48
N MET A 487 17.83 8.34 -21.44
CA MET A 487 17.64 8.85 -22.81
C MET A 487 16.48 9.83 -22.95
N GLY A 488 15.55 9.90 -21.98
CA GLY A 488 14.48 10.90 -21.93
C GLY A 488 13.50 10.91 -23.13
N ARG A 489 13.49 9.84 -23.94
CA ARG A 489 12.64 9.66 -25.13
C ARG A 489 11.35 8.91 -24.80
N ASN A 490 10.39 8.96 -25.71
CA ASN A 490 9.22 8.09 -25.66
C ASN A 490 9.68 6.65 -25.95
N LEU A 491 9.66 5.80 -24.93
CA LEU A 491 10.08 4.40 -25.07
C LEU A 491 9.08 3.65 -25.96
N GLU A 492 9.59 3.04 -27.04
CA GLU A 492 8.83 2.13 -27.90
C GLU A 492 9.30 0.71 -27.67
N LEU A 493 8.40 -0.23 -27.37
CA LEU A 493 8.74 -1.64 -27.27
C LEU A 493 8.53 -2.31 -28.63
N THR A 494 9.59 -2.90 -29.16
CA THR A 494 9.56 -3.61 -30.45
C THR A 494 9.86 -5.09 -30.24
N LEU A 495 8.90 -5.98 -30.53
CA LEU A 495 9.11 -7.43 -30.49
C LEU A 495 9.13 -7.97 -31.91
N VAL A 496 10.21 -8.67 -32.27
CA VAL A 496 10.42 -9.25 -33.60
C VAL A 496 10.38 -10.78 -33.49
N PRO A 497 9.27 -11.46 -33.84
CA PRO A 497 9.20 -12.91 -33.86
C PRO A 497 10.16 -13.50 -34.87
N LEU A 498 10.61 -14.71 -34.60
CA LEU A 498 11.51 -15.47 -35.47
C LEU A 498 10.75 -16.66 -36.07
N GLY A 499 10.79 -16.78 -37.40
CA GLY A 499 10.24 -17.94 -38.10
C GLY A 499 8.71 -17.98 -38.24
N GLY A 500 8.05 -16.81 -38.27
CA GLY A 500 6.62 -16.67 -38.62
C GLY A 500 5.66 -17.26 -37.58
N SER A 501 5.96 -17.07 -36.29
CA SER A 501 5.12 -17.55 -35.20
C SER A 501 4.02 -16.55 -34.86
N ASP A 502 2.76 -16.97 -34.90
CA ASP A 502 1.61 -16.17 -34.49
C ASP A 502 1.46 -16.11 -32.96
N ILE A 503 1.40 -14.91 -32.38
CA ILE A 503 1.41 -14.72 -30.93
C ILE A 503 0.30 -13.76 -30.50
N LYS A 504 -0.42 -14.08 -29.43
CA LYS A 504 -1.32 -13.12 -28.78
C LYS A 504 -0.74 -12.68 -27.45
N ILE A 505 -0.65 -11.37 -27.18
CA ILE A 505 -0.19 -10.82 -25.89
C ILE A 505 -1.35 -10.10 -25.19
N GLN A 506 -1.66 -10.47 -23.95
CA GLN A 506 -2.74 -9.82 -23.19
C GLN A 506 -2.30 -8.52 -22.54
N ASN A 507 -1.08 -8.47 -21.99
CA ASN A 507 -0.49 -7.28 -21.39
C ASN A 507 1.01 -7.25 -21.64
N ALA A 508 1.56 -6.10 -21.99
CA ALA A 508 2.99 -5.86 -22.10
C ALA A 508 3.34 -4.61 -21.28
N HIS A 509 4.21 -4.76 -20.29
CA HIS A 509 4.68 -3.62 -19.50
C HIS A 509 6.11 -3.82 -19.00
N ILE A 510 6.82 -2.73 -18.79
CA ILE A 510 8.05 -2.72 -18.00
C ILE A 510 7.70 -2.36 -16.57
N ALA A 511 8.01 -3.24 -15.63
CA ALA A 511 7.91 -3.00 -14.20
C ALA A 511 9.25 -2.49 -13.67
N LEU A 512 9.32 -1.21 -13.28
CA LEU A 512 10.49 -0.60 -12.66
C LEU A 512 10.34 -0.64 -11.14
N ILE A 513 11.20 -1.38 -10.46
CA ILE A 513 11.25 -1.45 -9.00
C ILE A 513 12.28 -0.44 -8.52
N THR A 514 11.83 0.56 -7.77
CA THR A 514 12.69 1.63 -7.25
C THR A 514 12.55 1.74 -5.74
N ARG A 515 13.65 2.02 -5.05
CA ARG A 515 13.62 2.38 -3.62
C ARG A 515 13.75 3.88 -3.44
N ASP A 516 13.01 4.38 -2.45
CA ASP A 516 13.05 5.77 -2.00
C ASP A 516 14.26 6.06 -1.12
#